data_AF-A0A820BCH6-F1
#
_entry.id   AF-A0A820BCH6-F1
#
_cell.length_a   1.000
_cell.length_b   1.000
_cell.length_c   1.000
_cell.angle_alpha   90.00
_cell.angle_beta   90.00
_cell.angle_gamma   90.00
#
_symmetry.space_group_name_H-M   'P 1'
#
loop_
_entity.id
_entity.type
_entity.pdbx_description
1 polymer ?
#
loop_
_entity_poly.entity_id
_entity_poly.type
_entity_poly.pdbx_seq_one_letter_code
_entity_poly.pdbx_strand_id
1 'polypeptide(L)' 'MYLYTSDKINLLSNLDKMFIEIEDHQINLEILQTNQSAGSFLDEISKWQSTLQHVEEVLKQWNYVQELWIKIDSLFPII' A
#
# COMPACT_ATOMS: atom_id res chain seq x y z
N MET A 1 -13.46 -22.02 27.35
CA MET A 1 -14.30 -20.84 27.05
C MET A 1 -13.35 -19.73 26.66
N TYR A 2 -13.08 -19.58 25.36
CA TYR A 2 -12.15 -18.56 24.89
C TYR A 2 -12.84 -17.20 24.98
N LEU A 3 -12.21 -16.28 25.71
CA LEU A 3 -12.62 -14.89 25.80
C LEU A 3 -12.37 -14.25 24.43
N TYR A 4 -13.34 -14.32 23.52
CA TYR A 4 -13.31 -13.53 22.29
C TYR A 4 -13.71 -12.10 22.66
N THR A 5 -12.71 -11.29 22.99
CA THR A 5 -12.87 -9.84 22.93
C THR A 5 -13.18 -9.50 21.47
N SER A 6 -14.36 -8.94 21.24
CA SER A 6 -14.80 -8.42 19.95
C SER A 6 -13.95 -7.20 19.59
N ASP A 7 -12.67 -7.41 19.28
CA ASP A 7 -11.78 -6.36 18.85
C ASP A 7 -12.19 -5.94 17.44
N LYS A 8 -12.75 -4.73 17.37
CA LYS A 8 -13.25 -4.10 16.16
C LYS A 8 -12.18 -4.20 15.06
N ILE A 9 -12.50 -4.84 13.93
CA ILE A 9 -11.59 -4.97 12.80
C ILE A 9 -11.21 -3.57 12.32
N ASN A 10 -9.92 -3.22 12.42
CA ASN A 10 -9.41 -1.94 11.95
C ASN A 10 -9.13 -2.04 10.46
N LEU A 11 -10.06 -1.55 9.64
CA LEU A 11 -9.93 -1.51 8.19
C LEU A 11 -9.08 -0.30 7.78
N LEU A 12 -8.15 -0.53 6.87
CA LEU A 12 -7.41 0.52 6.18
C LEU A 12 -8.35 1.22 5.20
N SER A 13 -8.59 2.51 5.45
CA SER A 13 -9.42 3.38 4.61
C SER A 13 -8.59 4.20 3.63
N ASN A 14 -9.24 4.75 2.60
CA ASN A 14 -8.63 5.66 1.61
C ASN A 14 -7.50 5.04 0.78
N LEU A 15 -7.54 3.73 0.55
CA LEU A 15 -6.57 3.00 -0.26
C LEU A 15 -6.45 3.57 -1.68
N ASP A 16 -7.56 3.94 -2.32
CA ASP A 16 -7.54 4.53 -3.66
C ASP A 16 -6.71 5.82 -3.72
N LYS A 17 -6.85 6.70 -2.72
CA LYS A 17 -6.06 7.93 -2.61
C LYS A 17 -4.58 7.63 -2.42
N MET A 18 -4.25 6.63 -1.60
CA MET A 18 -2.86 6.21 -1.39
C MET A 18 -2.24 5.64 -2.67
N PHE A 19 -2.98 4.83 -3.44
CA PHE A 19 -2.49 4.31 -4.72
C PHE A 19 -2.26 5.43 -5.73
N ILE A 20 -3.17 6.40 -5.84
CA ILE A 20 -3.00 7.57 -6.71
C ILE A 20 -1.74 8.36 -6.31
N GLU A 21 -1.55 8.62 -5.01
CA GLU A 21 -0.36 9.35 -4.53
C GLU A 21 0.94 8.57 -4.80
N ILE A 22 0.94 7.24 -4.67
CA ILE A 22 2.11 6.41 -4.99
C ILE A 22 2.41 6.45 -6.49
N GLU A 23 1.39 6.33 -7.35
CA GLU A 23 1.53 6.39 -8.80
C GLU A 23 2.11 7.73 -9.25
N ASP A 24 1.55 8.85 -8.76
CA ASP A 24 2.07 10.20 -9.03
C ASP A 24 3.55 10.35 -8.63
N HIS A 25 3.93 9.85 -7.45
CA HIS A 25 5.33 9.92 -7.01
C HIS A 25 6.25 9.01 -7.84
N GLN A 26 5.80 7.83 -8.25
CA GLN A 26 6.58 6.94 -9.12
C GLN A 26 6.83 7.57 -10.50
N ILE A 27 5.81 8.19 -11.11
CA ILE A 27 5.93 8.92 -12.37
C ILE A 27 6.92 10.07 -12.23
N ASN A 28 6.83 10.85 -11.14
CA ASN A 28 7.74 11.95 -10.89
C ASN A 28 9.21 11.48 -10.73
N LEU A 29 9.44 10.36 -10.05
CA LEU A 29 10.77 9.77 -9.91
C LEU A 29 11.31 9.27 -11.26
N GLU A 30 10.48 8.67 -12.10
CA GLU A 30 10.87 8.25 -13.45
C GLU A 30 11.27 9.45 -14.32
N ILE A 31 10.51 10.55 -14.27
CA ILE A 31 10.86 11.80 -14.96
C ILE A 31 12.22 12.31 -14.46
N LEU A 32 12.44 12.34 -13.14
CA LEU A 32 13.72 12.77 -12.56
C LEU A 32 14.88 11.87 -12.99
N GLN A 33 14.66 10.56 -13.09
CA GLN A 33 15.67 9.61 -13.54
C GLN A 33 16.10 9.82 -14.99
N THR A 34 15.19 10.25 -15.86
CA THR A 34 15.50 10.57 -17.27
C THR A 34 16.20 11.91 -17.48
N ASN A 35 16.22 12.79 -16.46
CA ASN A 35 16.86 14.08 -16.55
C ASN A 35 18.38 13.93 -16.49
N GLN A 36 19.10 14.43 -17.51
CA GLN A 36 20.58 14.36 -17.59
C GLN A 36 21.29 15.03 -16.40
N SER A 37 20.59 15.89 -15.65
CA SER A 37 21.09 16.56 -14.44
C SER A 37 21.05 15.69 -13.18
N ALA A 38 20.42 14.51 -13.24
CA ALA A 38 20.19 13.65 -12.08
C ALA A 38 21.50 13.14 -11.44
N GLY A 39 22.59 13.04 -12.20
CA GLY A 39 23.97 12.94 -11.72
C GLY A 39 24.13 12.08 -10.45
N SER A 40 24.49 12.71 -9.34
CA SER A 40 24.73 12.07 -8.03
C SER A 40 23.48 11.59 -7.30
N PHE A 41 22.28 11.96 -7.75
CA PHE A 41 21.01 11.60 -7.12
C PHE A 41 20.39 10.32 -7.70
N LEU A 42 20.96 9.74 -8.77
CA LEU A 42 20.41 8.54 -9.41
C LEU A 42 20.26 7.36 -8.45
N ASP A 43 21.20 7.17 -7.53
CA ASP A 43 21.13 6.13 -6.50
C ASP A 43 19.97 6.37 -5.53
N GLU A 44 19.74 7.63 -5.16
CA GLU A 44 18.66 8.02 -4.26
C GLU A 44 17.28 7.91 -4.93
N ILE A 45 17.18 8.34 -6.20
CA ILE A 45 15.96 8.18 -7.02
C ILE A 45 15.61 6.69 -7.16
N SER A 46 16.59 5.85 -7.50
CA SER A 46 16.40 4.40 -7.65
C SER A 46 15.96 3.75 -6.33
N LYS A 47 16.54 4.18 -5.20
CA LYS A 47 16.14 3.72 -3.87
C LYS A 47 14.69 4.10 -3.55
N TRP A 48 14.27 5.32 -3.86
CA TRP A 48 12.88 5.75 -3.63
C TRP A 48 11.90 5.02 -4.54
N GLN A 49 12.24 4.77 -5.81
CA GLN A 49 11.42 3.93 -6.70
C GLN A 49 11.21 2.53 -6.14
N SER A 50 12.30 1.85 -5.73
CA SER A 50 12.18 0.51 -5.12
C SER A 50 11.37 0.53 -3.83
N THR A 51 11.52 1.58 -3.02
CA THR A 51 10.75 1.75 -1.78
C THR A 51 9.26 1.91 -2.07
N LEU A 52 8.88 2.76 -3.02
CA LEU A 52 7.47 2.98 -3.37
C LEU A 52 6.84 1.75 -4.02
N GLN A 53 7.58 1.02 -4.86
CA GLN A 53 7.11 -0.26 -5.41
C GLN A 53 6.82 -1.27 -4.29
N HIS A 54 7.71 -1.38 -3.31
CA HIS A 54 7.49 -2.29 -2.19
C HIS A 54 6.28 -1.88 -1.32
N VAL A 55 6.10 -0.58 -1.06
CA VAL A 55 4.91 -0.07 -0.36
C VAL A 55 3.64 -0.40 -1.13
N GLU A 56 3.63 -0.21 -2.45
CA GLU A 56 2.49 -0.52 -3.31
C GLU A 56 2.11 -2.02 -3.26
N GLU A 57 3.11 -2.91 -3.30
CA GLU A 57 2.93 -4.36 -3.18
C GLU A 57 2.29 -4.73 -1.83
N VAL A 58 2.80 -4.16 -0.74
CA VAL A 58 2.26 -4.39 0.61
C VAL A 58 0.82 -3.89 0.70
N LEU A 59 0.50 -2.72 0.16
CA LEU A 59 -0.86 -2.18 0.15
C LEU A 59 -1.82 -3.06 -0.67
N LYS A 60 -1.39 -3.59 -1.82
CA LYS A 60 -2.18 -4.53 -2.63
C LYS A 60 -2.50 -5.80 -1.83
N GLN A 61 -1.52 -6.38 -1.16
CA GLN A 61 -1.71 -7.57 -0.32
C GLN A 61 -2.61 -7.28 0.88
N TRP A 62 -2.41 -6.13 1.54
CA TRP A 62 -3.27 -5.70 2.64
C TRP A 62 -4.72 -5.57 2.19
N ASN A 63 -4.97 -4.89 1.08
CA ASN A 63 -6.31 -4.71 0.54
C ASN A 63 -6.96 -6.07 0.22
N TYR A 64 -6.21 -6.98 -0.42
CA TYR A 64 -6.70 -8.32 -0.72
C TYR A 64 -7.11 -9.09 0.55
N VAL A 65 -6.24 -9.11 1.57
CA VAL A 65 -6.51 -9.78 2.84
C VAL A 65 -7.69 -9.13 3.56
N GLN A 66 -7.78 -7.80 3.53
CA GLN A 66 -8.88 -7.04 4.12
C GLN A 66 -10.24 -7.38 3.48
N GLU A 67 -10.31 -7.42 2.14
CA GLU A 67 -11.52 -7.81 1.41
C GLU A 67 -11.95 -9.24 1.74
N LEU A 68 -10.99 -10.16 1.87
CA LEU A 68 -11.27 -11.52 2.34
C LEU A 68 -11.82 -11.55 3.76
N TRP A 69 -11.25 -10.76 4.67
CA TRP A 69 -11.75 -10.65 6.05
C TRP A 69 -13.17 -10.11 6.11
N ILE A 70 -13.47 -9.02 5.39
CA ILE A 70 -14.83 -8.47 5.30
C ILE A 70 -15.80 -9.52 4.77
N LYS A 71 -15.41 -10.27 3.74
CA LYS A 71 -16.23 -11.34 3.18
C LYS A 71 -16.49 -12.45 4.19
N ILE A 72 -15.46 -12.92 4.90
CA ILE A 72 -15.59 -13.96 5.92
C ILE A 72 -16.51 -13.50 7.06
N ASP A 73 -16.30 -12.29 7.56
CA ASP A 73 -17.11 -11.70 8.64
C ASP A 73 -18.58 -11.56 8.22
N SER A 74 -18.85 -11.22 6.96
CA SER A 74 -20.23 -11.14 6.44
C SER A 74 -20.94 -12.50 6.36
N LEU A 75 -20.21 -13.60 6.13
CA LEU A 75 -20.76 -14.95 5.97
C LEU A 75 -20.86 -15.70 7.30
N PHE A 76 -19.91 -15.45 8.20
CA PHE A 76 -19.84 -16.01 9.53
C PHE A 76 -19.70 -14.87 10.53
N PRO A 77 -20.75 -14.02 10.66
CA PRO A 77 -20.73 -12.96 11.65
C PRO A 77 -20.49 -13.63 13.00
N ILE A 78 -19.38 -13.27 13.64
CA ILE A 78 -18.99 -13.82 14.93
C ILE A 78 -20.08 -13.38 15.92
N ILE A 79 -21.01 -14.30 16.25
CA ILE A 79 -22.09 -14.12 17.23
C ILE A 79 -21.49 -14.10 18.64
#